data_AF-K1Q8Q8-F1
#
_entry.id   AF-K1Q8Q8-F1
#
_cell.length_a   1.000
_cell.length_b   1.000
_cell.length_c   1.000
_cell.angle_alpha   90.00
_cell.angle_beta   90.00
_cell.angle_gamma   90.00
#
_symmetry.space_group_name_H-M   'P 1'
#
loop_
_entity.id
_entity.type
_entity.pdbx_description
1 polymer ?
#
loop_
_entity_poly.entity_id
_entity_poly.type
_entity_poly.pdbx_seq_one_letter_code
_entity_poly.pdbx_strand_id
1 'polypeptide(L)'
;MKAVMEDCRRILNPRRVPPENCVLNGSYERTEFALGVEDLKDKVKVVLICPSALFQYAVLLVIIFILEISAGIAGYVYHGEVETEVKKMMTETQAEYTKSGGDKAKVWDTIQKEFKCCGVSNYTEWKPQFENSTTQVVPASCCKSTSNCNGTEADINADKIYKEGCLTKFETFVKDNVFIIGGVGIGLAFVQVKMISRKSIMGSLFSVEPNSEN
;
A
#
# COMPACT_ATOMS: atom_id res chain seq x y z
N MET A 1 11.62 14.83 -4.60
CA MET A 1 10.14 14.83 -4.41
C MET A 1 9.51 16.21 -4.60
N LYS A 2 9.99 17.28 -3.93
CA LYS A 2 9.48 18.66 -4.14
C LYS A 2 9.60 19.15 -5.59
N ALA A 3 10.73 18.88 -6.26
CA ALA A 3 10.92 19.23 -7.67
C ALA A 3 9.94 18.51 -8.62
N VAL A 4 9.50 17.29 -8.26
CA VAL A 4 8.59 16.47 -9.08
C VAL A 4 7.13 16.93 -8.94
N MET A 5 6.75 17.39 -7.74
CA MET A 5 5.41 17.93 -7.47
C MET A 5 5.20 19.31 -8.11
N GLU A 6 6.27 20.11 -8.23
CA GLU A 6 6.22 21.44 -8.85
C GLU A 6 5.95 21.35 -10.37
N ASP A 7 6.52 20.35 -11.05
CA ASP A 7 6.27 20.10 -12.47
C ASP A 7 4.86 19.54 -12.75
N CYS A 8 4.34 18.68 -11.87
CA CYS A 8 2.97 18.18 -11.99
C CYS A 8 1.92 19.30 -11.83
N ARG A 9 2.18 20.30 -10.97
CA ARG A 9 1.28 21.45 -10.79
C ARG A 9 1.19 22.34 -12.04
N ARG A 10 2.24 22.42 -12.86
CA ARG A 10 2.23 23.18 -14.13
C ARG A 10 1.45 22.47 -15.23
N ILE A 11 1.41 21.14 -15.22
CA ILE A 11 0.74 20.31 -16.24
C ILE A 11 -0.80 20.32 -16.06
N LEU A 12 -1.29 20.42 -14.82
CA LEU A 12 -2.72 20.37 -14.51
C LEU A 12 -3.50 21.68 -14.76
N ASN A 13 -2.84 22.76 -15.22
CA ASN A 13 -3.50 24.04 -15.52
C ASN A 13 -3.29 24.47 -16.99
N PRO A 14 -4.11 23.99 -17.93
CA PRO A 14 -3.90 24.21 -19.36
C PRO A 14 -4.17 25.64 -19.85
N ARG A 15 -4.48 26.61 -18.98
CA ARG A 15 -4.88 27.97 -19.38
C ARG A 15 -3.74 28.99 -19.54
N ARG A 16 -2.46 28.60 -19.53
CA ARG A 16 -1.35 29.58 -19.68
C ARG A 16 -0.10 29.03 -20.38
N VAL A 17 -0.24 28.34 -21.51
CA VAL A 17 0.89 28.21 -22.45
C VAL A 17 0.68 29.20 -23.60
N PRO A 18 1.41 30.33 -23.63
CA PRO A 18 1.37 31.24 -24.78
C PRO A 18 2.02 30.56 -26.01
N PRO A 19 1.48 30.78 -27.22
CA PRO A 19 1.84 30.03 -28.42
C PRO A 19 3.26 30.31 -28.97
N GLU A 20 4.02 31.25 -28.40
CA GLU A 20 5.31 31.68 -28.98
C GLU A 20 6.54 30.89 -28.49
N ASN A 21 6.41 29.98 -27.50
CA ASN A 21 7.58 29.32 -26.90
C ASN A 21 7.66 27.80 -27.07
N CYS A 22 6.91 27.19 -28.00
CA CYS A 22 7.27 25.87 -28.55
C CYS A 22 8.26 26.03 -29.72
N VAL A 23 9.38 26.72 -29.46
CA VAL A 23 10.55 26.69 -30.35
C VAL A 23 11.37 25.48 -29.94
N LEU A 24 11.20 24.36 -30.65
CA LEU A 24 12.21 23.29 -30.65
C LEU A 24 13.43 23.82 -31.39
N ASN A 25 14.37 24.38 -30.64
CA ASN A 25 15.71 24.67 -31.14
C ASN A 25 16.47 23.34 -31.19
N GLY A 26 16.20 22.56 -32.24
CA GLY A 26 16.99 21.41 -32.64
C GLY A 26 17.46 21.67 -34.06
N SER A 27 18.77 21.89 -34.23
CA SER A 27 19.41 21.99 -35.54
C SER A 27 19.05 20.76 -36.38
N TYR A 28 18.10 20.92 -37.30
CA TYR A 28 17.93 20.04 -38.44
C TYR A 28 18.64 20.69 -39.61
N GLU A 29 19.73 20.08 -40.07
CA GLU A 29 20.51 20.59 -41.20
C GLU A 29 19.60 20.81 -42.40
N ARG A 30 19.65 22.04 -42.91
CA ARG A 30 19.00 22.49 -44.12
C ARG A 30 19.56 21.70 -45.31
N THR A 31 18.83 20.71 -45.78
CA THR A 31 18.94 20.22 -47.16
C THR A 31 17.63 20.48 -47.87
N GLU A 32 17.67 21.42 -48.80
CA GLU A 32 16.57 21.76 -49.68
C GLU A 32 16.22 20.57 -50.58
N PHE A 33 14.97 20.11 -50.55
CA PHE A 33 14.36 19.45 -51.69
C PHE A 33 12.86 19.79 -51.71
N ALA A 34 12.49 20.68 -52.61
CA ALA A 34 11.13 21.14 -52.82
C ALA A 34 10.31 20.08 -53.57
N LEU A 35 9.47 19.32 -52.86
CA LEU A 35 8.41 18.50 -53.46
C LEU A 35 7.18 18.41 -52.52
N GLY A 36 6.19 19.29 -52.74
CA GLY A 36 4.75 19.09 -52.49
C GLY A 36 4.29 18.34 -51.23
N VAL A 37 4.60 18.82 -50.02
CA VAL A 37 4.14 18.22 -48.73
C VAL A 37 3.29 19.20 -47.88
N GLU A 38 2.46 20.04 -48.50
CA GLU A 38 1.51 20.87 -47.74
C GLU A 38 0.17 20.16 -47.44
N ASP A 39 -0.19 19.11 -48.19
CA ASP A 39 -1.52 18.47 -48.11
C ASP A 39 -1.60 17.32 -47.07
N LEU A 40 -0.47 16.83 -46.54
CA LEU A 40 -0.44 15.66 -45.65
C LEU A 40 -0.54 15.99 -44.15
N LYS A 41 -0.49 17.27 -43.76
CA LYS A 41 -0.55 17.66 -42.34
C LYS A 41 -1.90 17.36 -41.69
N ASP A 42 -2.98 17.39 -42.45
CA ASP A 42 -4.35 17.28 -41.91
C ASP A 42 -4.86 15.84 -41.77
N LYS A 43 -4.14 14.85 -42.32
CA LYS A 43 -4.58 13.44 -42.33
C LYS A 43 -3.96 12.56 -41.24
N VAL A 44 -2.97 13.06 -40.49
CA VAL A 44 -2.22 12.26 -39.50
C VAL A 44 -2.42 12.83 -38.09
N LYS A 45 -3.06 12.06 -37.20
CA LYS A 45 -3.15 12.40 -35.78
C LYS A 45 -1.92 11.88 -35.03
N VAL A 46 -1.00 12.76 -34.68
CA VAL A 46 0.14 12.44 -33.82
C VAL A 46 -0.31 12.54 -32.35
N VAL A 47 -0.47 11.41 -31.67
CA VAL A 47 -0.79 11.39 -30.23
C VAL A 47 0.50 11.52 -29.42
N LEU A 48 0.86 12.74 -29.04
CA LEU A 48 2.01 13.04 -28.18
C LEU A 48 1.68 12.72 -26.71
N ILE A 49 1.89 11.46 -26.29
CA ILE A 49 2.01 11.14 -24.86
C ILE A 49 3.43 11.54 -24.44
N CYS A 50 3.56 12.40 -23.44
CA CYS A 50 4.87 12.93 -23.01
C CYS A 50 5.82 11.76 -22.64
N PRO A 51 6.91 11.52 -23.40
CA PRO A 51 7.83 10.39 -23.18
C PRO A 51 8.38 10.33 -21.74
N SER A 52 8.52 11.50 -21.12
CA SER A 52 9.08 11.65 -19.78
C SER A 52 8.20 11.04 -18.68
N ALA A 53 6.88 11.11 -18.79
CA ALA A 53 5.97 10.60 -17.76
C ALA A 53 5.96 9.07 -17.70
N LEU A 54 5.99 8.41 -18.87
CA LEU A 54 6.04 6.95 -18.95
C LEU A 54 7.41 6.40 -18.53
N PHE A 55 8.48 7.13 -18.85
CA PHE A 55 9.83 6.79 -18.38
C PHE A 55 9.95 6.90 -16.85
N GLN A 56 9.46 8.00 -16.25
CA GLN A 56 9.42 8.15 -14.80
C GLN A 56 8.61 7.05 -14.13
N TYR A 57 7.46 6.69 -14.70
CA TYR A 57 6.63 5.60 -14.21
C TYR A 57 7.34 4.25 -14.27
N ALA A 58 8.02 3.91 -15.36
CA ALA A 58 8.80 2.68 -15.48
C ALA A 58 9.94 2.61 -14.45
N VAL A 59 10.66 3.71 -14.25
CA VAL A 59 11.72 3.80 -13.22
C VAL A 59 11.14 3.57 -11.82
N LEU A 60 9.99 4.17 -11.50
CA LEU A 60 9.31 3.96 -10.22
C LEU A 60 8.90 2.49 -10.02
N LEU A 61 8.41 1.81 -11.05
CA LEU A 61 8.04 0.39 -10.96
C LEU A 61 9.26 -0.51 -10.73
N VAL A 62 10.39 -0.22 -11.36
CA VAL A 62 11.64 -0.96 -11.10
C VAL A 62 12.08 -0.79 -9.65
N ILE A 63 11.97 0.43 -9.09
CA ILE A 63 12.28 0.68 -7.68
C ILE A 63 11.33 -0.13 -6.78
N ILE A 64 10.02 -0.13 -7.06
CA ILE A 64 9.04 -0.90 -6.28
C ILE A 64 9.36 -2.40 -6.34
N PHE A 65 9.73 -2.93 -7.50
CA PHE A 65 10.11 -4.33 -7.67
C PHE A 65 11.32 -4.72 -6.82
N ILE A 66 12.34 -3.85 -6.78
CA ILE A 66 13.52 -4.06 -5.91
C ILE A 66 13.11 -4.03 -4.44
N LEU A 67 12.24 -3.11 -4.03
CA LEU A 67 11.73 -3.02 -2.66
C LEU A 67 10.91 -4.27 -2.29
N GLU A 68 10.13 -4.82 -3.21
CA GLU A 68 9.35 -6.04 -3.00
C GLU A 68 10.24 -7.26 -2.73
N ILE A 69 11.29 -7.46 -3.53
CA ILE A 69 12.28 -8.52 -3.30
C ILE A 69 13.00 -8.30 -1.97
N SER A 70 13.41 -7.06 -1.70
CA SER A 70 14.14 -6.71 -0.48
C SER A 70 13.28 -6.94 0.76
N ALA A 71 12.00 -6.56 0.72
CA ALA A 71 11.05 -6.80 1.79
C ALA A 71 10.78 -8.30 2.01
N GLY A 72 10.69 -9.09 0.93
CA GLY A 72 10.55 -10.55 1.03
C GLY A 72 11.75 -11.21 1.71
N ILE A 73 12.98 -10.82 1.32
CA ILE A 73 14.22 -11.34 1.94
C ILE A 73 14.30 -10.88 3.40
N ALA A 74 14.07 -9.60 3.68
CA ALA A 74 14.11 -9.06 5.04
C ALA A 74 13.06 -9.73 5.94
N GLY A 75 11.84 -9.93 5.45
CA GLY A 75 10.79 -10.63 6.18
C GLY A 75 11.15 -12.09 6.51
N TYR A 76 11.87 -12.77 5.62
CA TYR A 76 12.36 -14.12 5.88
C TYR A 76 13.49 -14.14 6.91
N VAL A 77 14.50 -13.28 6.76
CA VAL A 77 15.69 -13.23 7.63
C VAL A 77 15.36 -12.71 9.03
N TYR A 78 14.60 -11.62 9.13
CA TYR A 78 14.33 -10.89 10.37
C TYR A 78 12.99 -11.26 11.04
N HIS A 79 12.37 -12.38 10.67
CA HIS A 79 11.03 -12.73 11.19
C HIS A 79 10.94 -12.74 12.73
N GLY A 80 11.97 -13.23 13.43
CA GLY A 80 11.99 -13.26 14.90
C GLY A 80 12.20 -11.89 15.56
N GLU A 81 12.96 -10.99 14.93
CA GLU A 81 13.11 -9.61 15.39
C GLU A 81 11.79 -8.84 15.20
N VAL A 82 11.12 -9.05 14.07
CA VAL A 82 9.80 -8.47 13.80
C VAL A 82 8.79 -8.92 14.85
N GLU A 83 8.76 -10.20 15.23
CA GLU A 83 7.88 -10.70 16.29
C GLU A 83 8.12 -9.95 17.62
N THR A 84 9.38 -9.74 17.98
CA THR A 84 9.75 -9.06 19.23
C THR A 84 9.34 -7.60 19.22
N GLU A 85 9.58 -6.87 18.14
CA GLU A 85 9.19 -5.46 18.00
C GLU A 85 7.66 -5.31 17.94
N VAL A 86 6.96 -6.19 17.24
CA VAL A 86 5.49 -6.22 17.22
C VAL A 86 4.96 -6.47 18.63
N LYS A 87 5.51 -7.43 19.36
CA LYS A 87 5.12 -7.71 20.75
C LYS A 87 5.30 -6.49 21.65
N LYS A 88 6.43 -5.79 21.52
CA LYS A 88 6.71 -4.57 22.27
C LYS A 88 5.70 -3.47 21.97
N MET A 89 5.46 -3.17 20.69
CA MET A 89 4.46 -2.18 20.27
C MET A 89 3.05 -2.53 20.75
N MET A 90 2.66 -3.80 20.68
CA MET A 90 1.37 -4.24 21.20
C MET A 90 1.32 -4.03 22.73
N THR A 91 2.36 -4.40 23.47
CA THR A 91 2.38 -4.22 24.93
C THR A 91 2.30 -2.74 25.33
N GLU A 92 3.03 -1.87 24.65
CA GLU A 92 2.99 -0.40 24.87
C GLU A 92 1.59 0.17 24.59
N THR A 93 0.98 -0.19 23.46
CA THR A 93 -0.38 0.28 23.11
C THR A 93 -1.46 -0.31 24.00
N GLN A 94 -1.28 -1.52 24.54
CA GLN A 94 -2.18 -2.13 25.50
C GLN A 94 -2.17 -1.36 26.83
N ALA A 95 -1.01 -0.88 27.28
CA ALA A 95 -0.88 -0.08 28.49
C ALA A 95 -1.61 1.28 28.40
N GLU A 96 -1.86 1.77 27.18
CA GLU A 96 -2.61 3.00 26.89
C GLU A 96 -4.11 2.76 26.69
N TYR A 97 -4.57 1.51 26.73
CA TYR A 97 -5.97 1.14 26.44
C TYR A 97 -6.99 1.94 27.26
N THR A 98 -6.77 2.08 28.58
CA THR A 98 -7.65 2.82 29.49
C THR A 98 -7.36 4.32 29.57
N LYS A 99 -6.24 4.78 29.00
CA LYS A 99 -5.74 6.17 29.12
C LYS A 99 -6.06 7.02 27.90
N SER A 100 -6.05 6.43 26.70
CA SER A 100 -6.26 7.14 25.44
C SER A 100 -7.76 7.24 25.15
N GLY A 101 -8.25 8.42 24.77
CA GLY A 101 -9.67 8.78 24.59
C GLY A 101 -10.46 7.99 23.53
N GLY A 102 -10.50 6.67 23.65
CA GLY A 102 -11.29 5.73 22.84
C GLY A 102 -10.57 5.16 21.62
N ASP A 103 -9.61 5.85 21.01
CA ASP A 103 -9.09 5.42 19.70
C ASP A 103 -8.22 4.16 19.77
N LYS A 104 -7.28 4.10 20.73
CA LYS A 104 -6.47 2.87 20.95
C LYS A 104 -7.34 1.72 21.44
N ALA A 105 -8.34 2.01 22.28
CA ALA A 105 -9.29 1.02 22.77
C ALA A 105 -10.10 0.39 21.63
N LYS A 106 -10.62 1.19 20.69
CA LYS A 106 -11.35 0.69 19.50
C LYS A 106 -10.50 -0.22 18.62
N VAL A 107 -9.21 0.12 18.43
CA VAL A 107 -8.29 -0.73 17.67
C VAL A 107 -8.10 -2.07 18.36
N TRP A 108 -7.86 -2.07 19.66
CA TRP A 108 -7.76 -3.30 20.46
C TRP A 108 -9.04 -4.13 20.42
N ASP A 109 -10.20 -3.47 20.57
CA ASP A 109 -11.50 -4.14 20.49
C ASP A 109 -11.73 -4.82 19.16
N THR A 110 -11.31 -4.17 18.07
CA THR A 110 -11.43 -4.71 16.72
C THR A 110 -10.51 -5.92 16.54
N ILE A 111 -9.23 -5.79 16.92
CA ILE A 111 -8.26 -6.88 16.83
C ILE A 111 -8.74 -8.11 17.59
N GLN A 112 -9.21 -7.94 18.83
CA GLN A 112 -9.66 -9.05 19.66
C GLN A 112 -10.89 -9.77 19.11
N LYS A 113 -11.84 -9.01 18.54
CA LYS A 113 -13.05 -9.58 17.92
C LYS A 113 -12.74 -10.32 16.62
N GLU A 114 -11.93 -9.73 15.74
CA GLU A 114 -11.56 -10.31 14.44
C GLU A 114 -10.68 -11.56 14.61
N PHE A 115 -9.65 -11.47 15.45
CA PHE A 115 -8.69 -12.57 15.64
C PHE A 115 -9.09 -13.54 16.76
N LYS A 116 -10.20 -13.29 17.45
CA LYS A 116 -10.74 -14.16 18.53
C LYS A 116 -9.68 -14.47 19.58
N CYS A 117 -9.06 -13.41 20.10
CA CYS A 117 -7.92 -13.45 21.00
C CYS A 117 -8.12 -12.50 22.19
N CYS A 118 -7.30 -12.63 23.23
CA CYS A 118 -7.32 -11.72 24.37
C CYS A 118 -5.91 -11.47 24.93
N GLY A 119 -5.54 -10.20 25.05
CA GLY A 119 -4.20 -9.79 25.48
C GLY A 119 -3.15 -9.96 24.37
N VAL A 120 -1.90 -9.59 24.66
CA VAL A 120 -0.80 -9.69 23.69
C VAL A 120 -0.37 -11.15 23.58
N SER A 121 0.08 -11.72 24.69
CA SER A 121 0.46 -13.12 24.86
C SER A 121 -0.62 -13.90 25.62
N ASN A 122 -1.32 -13.26 26.57
CA ASN A 122 -2.31 -13.92 27.42
C ASN A 122 -3.36 -12.94 27.96
N TYR A 123 -4.57 -13.44 28.21
CA TYR A 123 -5.65 -12.67 28.83
C TYR A 123 -5.29 -12.10 30.22
N THR A 124 -4.32 -12.70 30.93
CA THR A 124 -3.89 -12.23 32.25
C THR A 124 -3.17 -10.88 32.22
N GLU A 125 -2.66 -10.47 31.05
CA GLU A 125 -1.91 -9.22 30.87
C GLU A 125 -2.79 -7.96 31.00
N TRP A 126 -4.12 -8.11 31.12
CA TRP A 126 -5.06 -7.02 31.37
C TRP A 126 -5.14 -6.58 32.84
N LYS A 127 -4.60 -7.38 33.77
CA LYS A 127 -4.71 -7.11 35.20
C LYS A 127 -4.18 -5.73 35.62
N PRO A 128 -3.01 -5.25 35.15
CA PRO A 128 -2.49 -3.91 35.48
C PRO A 128 -3.37 -2.74 34.99
N GLN A 129 -4.14 -2.95 33.92
CA GLN A 129 -4.92 -1.89 33.26
C GLN A 129 -6.27 -1.67 33.96
N PHE A 130 -6.72 -2.66 34.74
CA PHE A 130 -7.96 -2.64 35.51
C PHE A 130 -7.70 -2.79 37.03
N GLU A 131 -6.59 -2.24 37.54
CA GLU A 131 -6.16 -2.39 38.95
C GLU A 131 -7.20 -1.97 40.00
N ASN A 132 -8.15 -1.09 39.65
CA ASN A 132 -9.23 -0.68 40.55
C ASN A 132 -10.37 -1.71 40.69
N SER A 133 -10.33 -2.79 39.90
CA SER A 133 -11.34 -3.83 39.92
C SER A 133 -10.99 -4.91 40.92
N THR A 134 -11.96 -5.27 41.77
CA THR A 134 -11.80 -6.25 42.86
C THR A 134 -11.60 -7.68 42.33
N THR A 135 -11.97 -7.91 41.08
CA THR A 135 -11.77 -9.15 40.33
C THR A 135 -10.87 -8.89 39.12
N GLN A 136 -10.21 -9.94 38.63
CA GLN A 136 -9.42 -9.82 37.42
C GLN A 136 -10.39 -9.69 36.22
N VAL A 137 -10.32 -8.56 35.52
CA VAL A 137 -11.25 -8.19 34.44
C VAL A 137 -10.51 -8.07 33.11
N VAL A 138 -11.25 -8.30 32.01
CA VAL A 138 -10.78 -8.11 30.64
C VAL A 138 -11.75 -7.22 29.85
N PRO A 139 -11.32 -6.61 28.74
CA PRO A 139 -12.22 -5.88 27.84
C PRO A 139 -13.38 -6.77 27.35
N ALA A 140 -14.56 -6.18 27.14
CA ALA A 140 -15.71 -6.92 26.60
C ALA A 140 -15.47 -7.52 25.20
N SER A 141 -14.51 -7.00 24.44
CA SER A 141 -14.06 -7.52 23.15
C SER A 141 -13.34 -8.87 23.24
N CYS A 142 -12.84 -9.27 24.42
CA CYS A 142 -12.28 -10.60 24.66
C CYS A 142 -13.33 -11.72 24.79
N CYS A 143 -14.62 -11.39 24.72
CA CYS A 143 -15.70 -12.33 24.97
C CYS A 143 -16.10 -13.12 23.72
N LYS A 144 -16.35 -14.42 23.90
CA LYS A 144 -16.80 -15.31 22.80
C LYS A 144 -18.21 -14.99 22.29
N SER A 145 -19.05 -14.44 23.16
CA SER A 145 -20.42 -14.02 22.84
C SER A 145 -20.77 -12.77 23.64
N THR A 146 -21.55 -11.87 23.04
CA THR A 146 -22.07 -10.67 23.69
C THR A 146 -22.99 -10.98 24.88
N SER A 147 -23.61 -12.17 24.89
CA SER A 147 -24.42 -12.65 26.02
C SER A 147 -23.60 -13.12 27.23
N ASN A 148 -22.30 -13.38 27.04
CA ASN A 148 -21.44 -13.99 28.04
C ASN A 148 -20.76 -12.97 28.95
N CYS A 149 -20.79 -11.68 28.58
CA CYS A 149 -20.12 -10.60 29.26
C CYS A 149 -21.07 -9.42 29.42
N ASN A 150 -21.12 -8.85 30.61
CA ASN A 150 -22.12 -7.86 30.97
C ASN A 150 -21.48 -6.47 31.05
N GLY A 151 -21.62 -5.68 29.98
CA GLY A 151 -21.12 -4.30 29.93
C GLY A 151 -19.77 -4.12 29.21
N THR A 152 -18.98 -3.15 29.66
CA THR A 152 -17.68 -2.76 29.05
C THR A 152 -16.51 -3.63 29.51
N GLU A 153 -16.70 -4.39 30.59
CA GLU A 153 -15.69 -5.25 31.20
C GLU A 153 -16.30 -6.63 31.48
N ALA A 154 -15.46 -7.67 31.43
CA ALA A 154 -15.87 -9.05 31.62
C ALA A 154 -15.05 -9.73 32.73
N ASP A 155 -15.75 -10.37 33.67
CA ASP A 155 -15.13 -11.26 34.63
C ASP A 155 -14.49 -12.46 33.91
N ILE A 156 -13.36 -12.92 34.42
CA ILE A 156 -12.58 -14.04 33.87
C ILE A 156 -13.26 -15.34 34.28
N ASN A 157 -14.45 -15.56 33.73
CA ASN A 157 -14.96 -16.90 33.56
C ASN A 157 -14.28 -17.49 32.33
N ALA A 158 -13.30 -18.36 32.58
CA ALA A 158 -12.39 -18.91 31.58
C ALA A 158 -13.12 -19.54 30.37
N ASP A 159 -14.34 -20.03 30.52
CA ASP A 159 -15.10 -20.64 29.43
C ASP A 159 -15.73 -19.63 28.47
N LYS A 160 -15.93 -18.39 28.94
CA LYS A 160 -16.66 -17.31 28.24
C LYS A 160 -15.76 -16.36 27.44
N ILE A 161 -14.45 -16.39 27.69
CA ILE A 161 -13.45 -15.50 27.05
C ILE A 161 -12.48 -16.26 26.14
N TYR A 162 -11.85 -15.54 25.22
CA TYR A 162 -10.71 -16.04 24.46
C TYR A 162 -9.48 -16.11 25.38
N LYS A 163 -8.78 -17.26 25.41
CA LYS A 163 -7.60 -17.47 26.27
C LYS A 163 -6.28 -17.23 25.56
N GLU A 164 -6.28 -17.34 24.23
CA GLU A 164 -5.08 -17.21 23.41
C GLU A 164 -4.72 -15.73 23.19
N GLY A 165 -3.42 -15.43 23.22
CA GLY A 165 -2.90 -14.10 22.93
C GLY A 165 -3.04 -13.72 21.45
N CYS A 166 -3.25 -12.43 21.21
CA CYS A 166 -3.42 -11.90 19.86
C CYS A 166 -2.15 -12.02 19.00
N LEU A 167 -0.96 -11.96 19.60
CA LEU A 167 0.30 -12.16 18.87
C LEU A 167 0.38 -13.59 18.31
N THR A 168 0.10 -14.59 19.14
CA THR A 168 0.12 -16.01 18.72
C THR A 168 -0.94 -16.30 17.66
N LYS A 169 -2.15 -15.73 17.80
CA LYS A 169 -3.20 -15.84 16.77
C LYS A 169 -2.78 -15.18 15.46
N PHE A 170 -2.15 -14.01 15.52
CA PHE A 170 -1.65 -13.31 14.35
C PHE A 170 -0.55 -14.11 13.63
N GLU A 171 0.44 -14.64 14.35
CA GLU A 171 1.46 -15.51 13.78
C GLU A 171 0.88 -16.75 13.12
N THR A 172 -0.08 -17.40 13.80
CA THR A 172 -0.76 -18.59 13.26
C THR A 172 -1.52 -18.23 12.00
N PHE A 173 -2.22 -17.10 11.99
CA PHE A 173 -2.91 -16.58 10.81
C PHE A 173 -1.94 -16.34 9.64
N VAL A 174 -0.78 -15.73 9.88
CA VAL A 174 0.24 -15.50 8.85
C VAL A 174 0.81 -16.83 8.33
N LYS A 175 1.11 -17.78 9.22
CA LYS A 175 1.63 -19.11 8.85
C LYS A 175 0.62 -19.90 8.01
N ASP A 176 -0.64 -19.91 8.41
CA ASP A 176 -1.71 -20.63 7.70
C ASP A 176 -2.04 -20.01 6.34
N ASN A 177 -1.90 -18.68 6.22
CA ASN A 177 -2.20 -17.93 5.00
C ASN A 177 -0.95 -17.57 4.17
N VAL A 178 0.23 -18.13 4.49
CA VAL A 178 1.50 -17.78 3.83
C VAL A 178 1.44 -18.01 2.32
N PHE A 179 0.73 -19.04 1.87
CA PHE A 179 0.52 -19.31 0.44
C PHE A 179 -0.28 -18.22 -0.27
N ILE A 180 -1.31 -17.68 0.39
CA ILE A 180 -2.15 -16.60 -0.16
C ILE A 180 -1.32 -15.32 -0.21
N ILE A 181 -0.65 -14.97 0.88
CA ILE A 181 0.19 -13.76 0.98
C ILE A 181 1.32 -13.82 -0.06
N GLY A 182 2.02 -14.96 -0.14
CA GLY A 182 3.06 -15.19 -1.15
C GLY A 182 2.51 -15.14 -2.57
N GLY A 183 1.33 -15.71 -2.81
CA GLY A 183 0.65 -15.66 -4.10
C GLY A 183 0.29 -14.24 -4.53
N VAL A 184 -0.18 -13.38 -3.61
CA VAL A 184 -0.43 -11.96 -3.87
C VAL A 184 0.87 -11.24 -4.25
N GLY A 185 1.97 -11.46 -3.52
CA GLY A 185 3.29 -10.91 -3.87
C GLY A 185 3.76 -11.34 -5.27
N ILE A 186 3.74 -12.64 -5.56
CA ILE A 186 4.13 -13.15 -6.88
C ILE A 186 3.23 -12.56 -7.99
N GLY A 187 1.93 -12.40 -7.72
CA GLY A 187 0.99 -11.76 -8.64
C GLY A 187 1.35 -10.29 -8.91
N LEU A 188 1.66 -9.52 -7.87
CA LEU A 188 2.12 -8.13 -8.00
C LEU A 188 3.41 -8.04 -8.80
N ALA A 189 4.40 -8.87 -8.48
CA ALA A 189 5.65 -8.97 -9.24
C ALA A 189 5.39 -9.28 -10.73
N PHE A 190 4.51 -10.21 -11.05
CA PHE A 190 4.18 -10.55 -12.44
C PHE A 190 3.52 -9.38 -13.18
N VAL A 191 2.59 -8.67 -12.55
CA VAL A 191 1.94 -7.48 -13.13
C VAL A 191 2.96 -6.39 -13.41
N GLN A 192 3.88 -6.13 -12.48
CA GLN A 192 4.96 -5.16 -12.67
C GLN A 192 5.85 -5.53 -13.86
N VAL A 193 6.27 -6.80 -13.97
CA VAL A 193 7.09 -7.28 -15.09
C VAL A 193 6.35 -7.15 -16.42
N LYS A 194 5.06 -7.48 -16.48
CA LYS A 194 4.26 -7.32 -17.71
C LYS A 194 4.10 -5.87 -18.12
N MET A 195 3.95 -4.97 -17.15
CA MET A 195 3.84 -3.53 -17.38
C MET A 195 5.13 -2.93 -17.92
N ILE A 196 6.29 -3.37 -17.40
CA ILE A 196 7.62 -2.99 -17.91
C ILE A 196 7.89 -3.61 -19.29
N SER A 197 7.46 -4.86 -19.51
CA SER A 197 7.73 -5.63 -20.74
C SER A 197 6.83 -5.27 -21.93
N ARG A 198 5.68 -4.61 -21.73
CA ARG A 198 4.88 -4.12 -22.85
C ARG A 198 5.74 -3.11 -23.63
N LYS A 199 6.15 -3.50 -24.84
CA LYS A 199 6.96 -2.74 -25.81
C LYS A 199 6.55 -1.27 -26.04
N SER A 200 5.42 -0.82 -25.51
CA SER A 200 4.81 0.50 -25.72
C SER A 200 5.26 1.61 -24.75
N ILE A 201 5.96 1.34 -23.65
CA ILE A 201 6.49 2.46 -22.81
C ILE A 201 7.74 3.09 -23.43
N MET A 202 8.51 2.34 -24.22
CA MET A 202 9.73 2.84 -24.87
C MET A 202 9.67 2.81 -26.41
N GLY A 203 8.80 2.00 -27.01
CA GLY A 203 8.77 1.78 -28.46
C GLY A 203 7.65 2.46 -29.25
N SER A 204 6.57 2.97 -28.62
CA SER A 204 5.41 3.51 -29.37
C SER A 204 5.30 5.03 -29.41
N LEU A 205 6.43 5.75 -29.40
CA LEU A 205 6.44 7.19 -29.77
C LEU A 205 6.59 7.44 -31.27
N PHE A 206 6.60 6.38 -32.08
CA PHE A 206 6.31 6.46 -33.51
C PHE A 206 5.34 5.34 -33.88
N SER A 207 4.05 5.58 -33.73
CA SER A 207 3.05 4.85 -34.50
C SER A 207 2.25 5.89 -35.29
N VAL A 208 2.55 5.94 -36.58
CA VAL A 208 1.76 6.65 -37.59
C VAL A 208 0.56 5.78 -37.89
N GLU A 209 -0.62 6.14 -37.37
CA GLU A 209 -1.87 5.50 -37.78
C GLU A 209 -2.37 6.20 -39.06
N PRO A 210 -2.47 5.51 -40.21
CA PRO A 210 -3.08 6.10 -41.40
C PRO A 210 -4.59 6.25 -41.17
N ASN A 211 -5.13 7.43 -41.43
CA ASN A 211 -6.57 7.68 -41.32
C ASN A 211 -7.29 7.02 -42.52
N SER A 212 -8.22 6.09 -42.28
CA SER A 212 -9.05 5.51 -43.34
C SER A 212 -10.11 6.54 -43.76
N GLU A 213 -9.92 7.14 -44.94
CA GLU A 213 -10.87 8.09 -45.54
C GLU A 213 -12.21 7.41 -45.91
N ASN A 214 -13.31 8.08 -45.59
CA ASN A 214 -14.61 7.99 -46.28
C ASN A 214 -15.13 9.40 -46.48
#